data_AF-A0A0R3SL54-F1
#
_entry.id   AF-A0A0R3SL54-F1
#
_cell.length_a   1.000
_cell.length_b   1.000
_cell.length_c   1.000
_cell.angle_alpha   90.00
_cell.angle_beta   90.00
_cell.angle_gamma   90.00
#
_symmetry.space_group_name_H-M   'P 1'
#
loop_
_entity.id
_entity.type
_entity.pdbx_description
1 polymer ?
#
loop_
_entity_poly.entity_id
_entity_poly.type
_entity_poly.pdbx_seq_one_letter_code
_entity_poly.pdbx_strand_id
1 'polypeptide(L)'
;MVMDVPEDVKVVPGIEQGYDAWLAVNYLEGKFGTPTTETAKPAEDLLGALNMGGASSQIAFYTTAAIQSADDKYDGVVFGKEYNLYCHTNLCYGIGTLRDRYLALLASRARTFTDPIASPCHPKYFSVTVQTNSIFQSPCVSHTDNGITGPPIIKPWGIPDSITFGGSYSMRMCLSVIDELFEGTPFEQPQRPPLSGDFAAIHKIWETVNAFVGGTALRIKMSLSRYTDIVDNFCRQDWRAVRPFI
;
A
#
# COMPACT_ATOMS: atom_id res chain seq x y z
N MET A 1 -39.53 3.42 16.88
CA MET A 1 -38.30 3.67 17.69
C MET A 1 -37.15 3.56 16.71
N VAL A 2 -36.65 4.70 16.23
CA VAL A 2 -35.43 4.73 15.41
C VAL A 2 -34.30 4.49 16.39
N MET A 3 -33.56 3.40 16.21
CA MET A 3 -32.34 3.19 16.98
C MET A 3 -31.31 4.17 16.44
N ASP A 4 -31.10 5.24 17.19
CA ASP A 4 -29.97 6.14 17.06
C ASP A 4 -28.72 5.30 17.38
N VAL A 5 -28.04 4.80 16.34
CA VAL A 5 -26.72 4.19 16.51
C VAL A 5 -25.77 5.36 16.70
N PRO A 6 -25.01 5.44 17.81
CA PRO A 6 -24.09 6.55 18.00
C PRO A 6 -23.13 6.64 16.81
N GLU A 7 -23.10 7.80 16.13
CA GLU A 7 -22.24 8.05 14.97
C GLU A 7 -20.73 8.12 15.33
N ASP A 8 -20.37 7.97 16.61
CA ASP A 8 -19.03 8.24 17.12
C ASP A 8 -17.96 7.24 16.62
N VAL A 9 -18.36 6.02 16.20
CA VAL A 9 -17.43 4.99 15.70
C VAL A 9 -18.06 4.20 14.56
N LYS A 10 -17.50 4.32 13.35
CA LYS A 10 -17.88 3.53 12.17
C LYS A 10 -16.67 3.04 11.37
N VAL A 11 -16.85 1.97 10.60
CA VAL A 11 -15.88 1.59 9.55
C VAL A 11 -16.05 2.54 8.38
N VAL A 12 -15.03 3.36 8.12
CA VAL A 12 -15.04 4.30 6.99
C VAL A 12 -14.88 3.53 5.67
N PRO A 13 -15.80 3.70 4.70
CA PRO A 13 -15.67 3.12 3.36
C PRO A 13 -14.33 3.48 2.70
N GLY A 14 -13.79 2.56 1.90
CA GLY A 14 -12.50 2.79 1.23
C GLY A 14 -12.50 4.02 0.32
N ILE A 15 -13.60 4.25 -0.40
CA ILE A 15 -13.75 5.43 -1.27
C ILE A 15 -13.68 6.74 -0.48
N GLU A 16 -14.31 6.79 0.72
CA GLU A 16 -14.23 7.94 1.64
C GLU A 16 -12.79 8.12 2.15
N GLN A 17 -12.08 7.05 2.51
CA GLN A 17 -10.67 7.15 2.92
C GLN A 17 -9.77 7.74 1.80
N GLY A 18 -10.06 7.43 0.54
CA GLY A 18 -9.37 8.01 -0.62
C GLY A 18 -9.66 9.51 -0.75
N TYR A 19 -10.94 9.88 -0.69
CA TYR A 19 -11.38 11.27 -0.72
C TYR A 19 -10.79 12.10 0.42
N ASP A 20 -10.87 11.61 1.66
CA ASP A 20 -10.37 12.32 2.84
C ASP A 20 -8.86 12.57 2.76
N ALA A 21 -8.09 11.59 2.24
CA ALA A 21 -6.67 11.76 1.99
C ALA A 21 -6.40 12.84 0.93
N TRP A 22 -7.15 12.84 -0.17
CA TRP A 22 -7.06 13.85 -1.22
C TRP A 22 -7.42 15.26 -0.72
N LEU A 23 -8.49 15.36 0.07
CA LEU A 23 -8.93 16.60 0.70
C LEU A 23 -7.84 17.13 1.64
N ALA A 24 -7.33 16.29 2.53
CA ALA A 24 -6.30 16.68 3.50
C ALA A 24 -5.03 17.18 2.82
N VAL A 25 -4.52 16.45 1.81
CA VAL A 25 -3.33 16.85 1.05
C VAL A 25 -3.53 18.21 0.40
N ASN A 26 -4.63 18.41 -0.34
CA ASN A 26 -4.86 19.65 -1.06
C ASN A 26 -5.16 20.83 -0.12
N TYR A 27 -5.80 20.58 1.02
CA TYR A 27 -6.02 21.58 2.05
C TYR A 27 -4.70 22.05 2.68
N LEU A 28 -3.84 21.12 3.11
CA LEU A 28 -2.55 21.44 3.72
C LEU A 28 -1.58 22.10 2.73
N GLU A 29 -1.71 21.80 1.45
CA GLU A 29 -0.94 22.42 0.37
C GLU A 29 -1.53 23.75 -0.12
N GLY A 30 -2.59 24.26 0.53
CA GLY A 30 -3.21 25.55 0.21
C GLY A 30 -3.88 25.60 -1.16
N LYS A 31 -4.16 24.44 -1.77
CA LYS A 31 -4.62 24.36 -3.17
C LYS A 31 -6.05 24.88 -3.36
N PHE A 32 -6.84 24.92 -2.29
CA PHE A 32 -8.19 25.48 -2.31
C PHE A 32 -8.23 27.01 -2.13
N GLY A 33 -7.08 27.67 -1.96
CA GLY A 33 -7.00 29.11 -1.71
C GLY A 33 -7.50 29.50 -0.32
N THR A 34 -7.61 30.81 -0.08
CA THR A 34 -8.13 31.37 1.17
C THR A 34 -9.21 32.41 0.87
N PRO A 35 -10.13 32.68 1.82
CA PRO A 35 -11.15 33.72 1.62
C PRO A 35 -10.60 35.13 1.42
N THR A 36 -9.33 35.37 1.78
CA THR A 36 -8.78 36.73 1.95
C THR A 36 -7.61 37.08 1.03
N THR A 37 -6.80 36.11 0.57
CA THR A 37 -5.52 36.44 -0.08
C THR A 37 -5.12 35.54 -1.25
N GLU A 38 -5.66 34.32 -1.36
CA GLU A 38 -5.21 33.37 -2.38
C GLU A 38 -6.38 32.79 -3.17
N THR A 39 -6.31 32.90 -4.49
CA THR A 39 -7.28 32.26 -5.40
C THR A 39 -7.08 30.75 -5.41
N ALA A 40 -8.18 30.00 -5.29
CA ALA A 40 -8.18 28.55 -5.47
C ALA A 40 -7.50 28.14 -6.78
N LYS A 41 -6.73 27.05 -6.73
CA LYS A 41 -6.11 26.50 -7.94
C LYS A 41 -7.17 25.87 -8.86
N PRO A 42 -6.93 25.85 -10.18
CA PRO A 42 -7.68 25.01 -11.11
C PRO A 42 -7.75 23.56 -10.60
N ALA A 43 -8.82 22.83 -10.95
CA ALA A 43 -9.00 21.46 -10.46
C ALA A 43 -7.89 20.52 -10.98
N GLU A 44 -7.38 20.83 -12.16
CA GLU A 44 -6.29 20.15 -12.86
C GLU A 44 -4.93 20.33 -12.16
N ASP A 45 -4.79 21.38 -11.34
CA ASP A 45 -3.58 21.69 -10.57
C ASP A 45 -3.63 21.15 -9.13
N LEU A 46 -4.73 20.49 -8.76
CA LEU A 46 -4.86 19.77 -7.50
C LEU A 46 -4.00 18.51 -7.53
N LEU A 47 -3.46 18.15 -6.37
CA LEU A 47 -2.67 16.95 -6.23
C LEU A 47 -3.60 15.73 -6.21
N GLY A 48 -3.19 14.65 -6.86
CA GLY A 48 -3.69 13.32 -6.52
C GLY A 48 -3.14 12.87 -5.17
N ALA A 49 -3.79 11.89 -4.55
CA ALA A 49 -3.35 11.29 -3.29
C ALA A 49 -3.17 9.78 -3.47
N LEU A 50 -2.01 9.29 -3.01
CA LEU A 50 -1.71 7.87 -2.82
C LEU A 50 -1.60 7.61 -1.32
N ASN A 51 -2.57 6.89 -0.76
CA ASN A 51 -2.60 6.56 0.65
C ASN A 51 -2.34 5.06 0.82
N MET A 52 -1.39 4.67 1.66
CA MET A 52 -1.14 3.26 1.96
C MET A 52 -1.11 3.03 3.46
N GLY A 53 -2.02 2.18 3.91
CA GLY A 53 -2.10 1.72 5.29
C GLY A 53 -1.52 0.32 5.48
N GLY A 54 -1.91 -0.31 6.58
CA GLY A 54 -1.53 -1.70 6.88
C GLY A 54 -2.28 -2.72 6.03
N ALA A 55 -3.56 -2.51 5.75
CA ALA A 55 -4.44 -3.49 5.12
C ALA A 55 -4.91 -3.14 3.69
N SER A 56 -4.88 -1.85 3.32
CA SER A 56 -5.30 -1.38 2.01
C SER A 56 -4.42 -0.23 1.53
N SER A 57 -4.55 0.09 0.26
CA SER A 57 -4.08 1.35 -0.32
C SER A 57 -5.18 2.01 -1.14
N GLN A 58 -5.12 3.32 -1.28
CA GLN A 58 -6.06 4.13 -2.02
C GLN A 58 -5.32 5.03 -3.02
N ILE A 59 -6.01 5.29 -4.12
CA ILE A 59 -5.66 6.31 -5.10
C ILE A 59 -6.87 7.22 -5.29
N ALA A 60 -6.66 8.53 -5.18
CA ALA A 60 -7.70 9.52 -5.37
C ALA A 60 -7.17 10.70 -6.18
N PHE A 61 -7.84 11.09 -7.27
CA PHE A 61 -7.45 12.25 -8.06
C PHE A 61 -8.60 12.81 -8.89
N TYR A 62 -8.52 14.10 -9.19
CA TYR A 62 -9.45 14.77 -10.10
C TYR A 62 -9.23 14.33 -11.54
N THR A 63 -10.31 14.09 -12.28
CA THR A 63 -10.24 13.80 -13.71
C THR A 63 -11.44 14.35 -14.48
N THR A 64 -11.21 14.70 -15.74
CA THR A 64 -12.26 15.04 -16.70
C THR A 64 -12.65 13.86 -17.59
N ALA A 65 -11.89 12.76 -17.52
CA ALA A 65 -12.20 11.54 -18.26
C ALA A 65 -13.38 10.80 -17.60
N ALA A 66 -14.07 9.98 -18.39
CA ALA A 66 -15.16 9.15 -17.88
C ALA A 66 -14.63 8.11 -16.87
N ILE A 67 -15.24 8.08 -15.69
CA ILE A 67 -15.02 7.03 -14.69
C ILE A 67 -16.05 5.94 -14.98
N GLN A 68 -15.57 4.74 -15.32
CA GLN A 68 -16.43 3.65 -15.79
C GLN A 68 -17.20 2.99 -14.65
N SER A 69 -16.56 2.81 -13.49
CA SER A 69 -17.15 2.19 -12.31
C SER A 69 -17.80 3.25 -11.43
N ALA A 70 -19.08 3.07 -11.08
CA ALA A 70 -19.76 3.94 -10.12
C ALA A 70 -19.13 3.84 -8.72
N ASP A 71 -18.56 2.67 -8.38
CA ASP A 71 -17.89 2.43 -7.10
C ASP A 71 -16.55 3.17 -6.99
N ASP A 72 -16.03 3.68 -8.10
CA ASP A 72 -14.78 4.45 -8.14
C ASP A 72 -14.99 5.95 -8.35
N LYS A 73 -16.26 6.37 -8.50
CA LYS A 73 -16.62 7.77 -8.70
C LYS A 73 -17.01 8.39 -7.36
N TYR A 74 -16.34 9.50 -7.00
CA TYR A 74 -16.69 10.29 -5.82
C TYR A 74 -16.87 11.76 -6.22
N ASP A 75 -18.10 12.27 -6.08
CA ASP A 75 -18.42 13.67 -6.30
C ASP A 75 -18.38 14.41 -4.94
N GLY A 76 -17.26 15.08 -4.66
CA GLY A 76 -17.04 15.81 -3.40
C GLY A 76 -17.33 17.30 -3.53
N VAL A 77 -17.93 17.90 -2.49
CA VAL A 77 -18.11 19.36 -2.40
C VAL A 77 -17.12 19.93 -1.38
N VAL A 78 -16.20 20.77 -1.85
CA VAL A 78 -15.19 21.40 -1.01
C VAL A 78 -15.29 22.91 -1.18
N PHE A 79 -15.55 23.62 -0.07
CA PHE A 79 -15.76 25.08 -0.04
C PHE A 79 -16.75 25.61 -1.11
N GLY A 80 -17.83 24.87 -1.35
CA GLY A 80 -18.89 25.24 -2.31
C GLY A 80 -18.57 24.93 -3.77
N LYS A 81 -17.45 24.25 -4.06
CA LYS A 81 -17.10 23.77 -5.40
C LYS A 81 -17.19 22.24 -5.46
N GLU A 82 -17.81 21.74 -6.52
CA GLU A 82 -17.89 20.31 -6.82
C GLU A 82 -16.61 19.82 -7.52
N TYR A 83 -16.16 18.63 -7.12
CA TYR A 83 -15.01 17.95 -7.68
C TYR A 83 -15.39 16.52 -8.04
N ASN A 84 -15.24 16.17 -9.32
CA ASN A 84 -15.39 14.81 -9.82
C ASN A 84 -14.06 14.08 -9.65
N LEU A 85 -14.02 13.13 -8.71
CA LEU A 85 -12.82 12.40 -8.36
C LEU A 85 -12.95 10.93 -8.75
N TYR A 86 -11.88 10.39 -9.31
CA TYR A 86 -11.64 8.96 -9.30
C TYR A 86 -11.05 8.60 -7.94
N CYS A 87 -11.72 7.73 -7.17
CA CYS A 87 -11.28 7.24 -5.87
C CYS A 87 -11.41 5.72 -5.85
N HIS A 88 -10.30 5.00 -5.73
CA HIS A 88 -10.30 3.53 -5.71
C HIS A 88 -9.54 3.00 -4.50
N THR A 89 -10.03 1.89 -3.94
CA THR A 89 -9.39 1.19 -2.82
C THR A 89 -8.93 -0.20 -3.23
N ASN A 90 -7.63 -0.42 -3.12
CA ASN A 90 -7.02 -1.73 -3.26
C ASN A 90 -6.98 -2.41 -1.88
N LEU A 91 -8.07 -3.07 -1.50
CA LEU A 91 -8.13 -3.90 -0.29
C LEU A 91 -7.11 -5.04 -0.39
N CYS A 92 -6.46 -5.40 0.72
CA CYS A 92 -5.37 -6.40 0.77
C CYS A 92 -4.04 -5.97 0.14
N TYR A 93 -3.94 -4.74 -0.36
CA TYR A 93 -2.70 -4.13 -0.88
C TYR A 93 -2.16 -3.02 0.03
N GLY A 94 -2.34 -3.18 1.34
CA GLY A 94 -1.56 -2.46 2.35
C GLY A 94 -0.24 -3.16 2.65
N ILE A 95 0.67 -2.47 3.34
CA ILE A 95 2.03 -3.00 3.57
C ILE A 95 2.04 -4.26 4.47
N GLY A 96 1.11 -4.34 5.43
CA GLY A 96 0.99 -5.47 6.35
C GLY A 96 0.39 -6.70 5.67
N THR A 97 -0.71 -6.51 4.94
CA THR A 97 -1.35 -7.61 4.20
C THR A 97 -0.46 -8.14 3.08
N LEU A 98 0.29 -7.29 2.37
CA LEU A 98 1.28 -7.73 1.39
C LEU A 98 2.42 -8.51 2.03
N ARG A 99 2.90 -8.07 3.22
CA ARG A 99 3.89 -8.83 3.99
C ARG A 99 3.37 -10.21 4.38
N ASP A 100 2.13 -10.31 4.86
CA ASP A 100 1.56 -11.59 5.26
C ASP A 100 1.38 -12.52 4.05
N ARG A 101 0.85 -12.02 2.94
CA ARG A 101 0.75 -12.76 1.66
C ARG A 101 2.12 -13.22 1.15
N TYR A 102 3.13 -12.36 1.23
CA TYR A 102 4.51 -12.72 0.88
C TYR A 102 5.05 -13.88 1.74
N LEU A 103 4.90 -13.81 3.06
CA LEU A 103 5.35 -14.88 3.95
C LEU A 103 4.54 -16.18 3.77
N ALA A 104 3.22 -16.06 3.52
CA ALA A 104 2.36 -17.18 3.20
C ALA A 104 2.83 -17.91 1.94
N LEU A 105 3.19 -17.15 0.90
CA LEU A 105 3.63 -17.67 -0.39
C LEU A 105 4.99 -18.38 -0.28
N LEU A 106 5.90 -17.85 0.54
CA LEU A 106 7.15 -18.55 0.85
C LEU A 106 6.89 -19.85 1.61
N ALA A 107 5.98 -19.81 2.60
CA ALA A 107 5.60 -21.00 3.37
C ALA A 107 4.91 -22.06 2.51
N SER A 108 4.06 -21.66 1.56
CA SER A 108 3.35 -22.59 0.68
C SER A 108 4.27 -23.36 -0.26
N ARG A 109 5.45 -22.81 -0.58
CA ARG A 109 6.49 -23.43 -1.42
C ARG A 109 7.52 -24.25 -0.64
N ALA A 110 7.53 -24.15 0.69
CA ALA A 110 8.51 -24.84 1.50
C ALA A 110 8.28 -26.35 1.47
N ARG A 111 9.35 -27.12 1.27
CA ARG A 111 9.30 -28.59 1.29
C ARG A 111 9.32 -29.15 2.71
N THR A 112 10.06 -28.49 3.60
CA THR A 112 10.20 -28.83 5.02
C THR A 112 10.22 -27.55 5.84
N PHE A 113 9.97 -27.70 7.14
CA PHE A 113 9.99 -26.59 8.12
C PHE A 113 11.06 -26.80 9.20
N THR A 114 12.06 -27.65 8.92
CA THR A 114 13.17 -27.95 9.85
C THR A 114 14.18 -26.82 9.94
N ASP A 115 14.39 -26.13 8.82
CA ASP A 115 15.30 -24.99 8.70
C ASP A 115 14.50 -23.71 8.41
N PRO A 116 15.05 -22.53 8.70
CA PRO A 116 14.43 -21.26 8.32
C PRO A 116 14.13 -21.21 6.82
N ILE A 117 12.91 -20.83 6.47
CA ILE A 117 12.51 -20.63 5.08
C ILE A 117 13.25 -19.43 4.51
N ALA A 118 13.97 -19.63 3.41
CA ALA A 118 14.73 -18.58 2.75
C ALA A 118 13.79 -17.47 2.23
N SER A 119 14.08 -16.23 2.63
CA SER A 119 13.33 -15.05 2.23
C SER A 119 14.17 -14.12 1.36
N PRO A 120 13.88 -14.04 0.05
CA PRO A 120 14.70 -13.25 -0.88
C PRO A 120 14.56 -11.73 -0.72
N CYS A 121 13.59 -11.24 0.06
CA CYS A 121 13.40 -9.80 0.31
C CYS A 121 14.03 -9.32 1.62
N HIS A 122 14.46 -10.24 2.51
CA HIS A 122 15.10 -9.87 3.76
C HIS A 122 16.64 -9.94 3.65
N PRO A 123 17.37 -8.99 4.27
CA PRO A 123 18.83 -8.97 4.28
C PRO A 123 19.45 -10.25 4.85
N LYS A 124 20.66 -10.61 4.44
CA LYS A 124 21.35 -11.78 4.99
C LYS A 124 21.47 -11.69 6.51
N TYR A 125 21.35 -12.82 7.20
CA TYR A 125 21.34 -12.93 8.67
C TYR A 125 20.16 -12.28 9.38
N PHE A 126 19.20 -11.70 8.65
CA PHE A 126 17.90 -11.39 9.22
C PHE A 126 17.18 -12.70 9.55
N SER A 127 16.50 -12.76 10.68
CA SER A 127 15.62 -13.88 11.01
C SER A 127 14.39 -13.37 11.73
N VAL A 128 13.24 -13.92 11.37
CA VAL A 128 11.96 -13.61 12.02
C VAL A 128 11.15 -14.89 12.17
N THR A 129 10.60 -15.09 13.36
CA THR A 129 9.63 -16.15 13.63
C THR A 129 8.26 -15.52 13.78
N VAL A 130 7.27 -16.10 13.12
CA VAL A 130 5.87 -15.64 13.12
C VAL A 130 4.95 -16.81 13.45
N GLN A 131 3.80 -16.51 14.04
CA GLN A 131 2.77 -17.51 14.25
C GLN A 131 2.12 -17.85 12.91
N THR A 132 1.96 -19.12 12.60
CA THR A 132 1.34 -19.58 11.35
C THR A 132 -0.04 -18.98 11.16
N ASN A 133 -0.81 -18.89 12.24
CA ASN A 133 -2.14 -18.31 12.22
C ASN A 133 -2.13 -16.79 11.99
N SER A 134 -1.07 -16.06 12.35
CA SER A 134 -1.01 -14.61 12.08
C SER A 134 -0.96 -14.29 10.59
N ILE A 135 -0.56 -15.26 9.76
CA ILE A 135 -0.52 -15.11 8.30
C ILE A 135 -1.73 -15.80 7.67
N PHE A 136 -1.96 -17.08 7.96
CA PHE A 136 -2.97 -17.88 7.26
C PHE A 136 -4.42 -17.66 7.71
N GLN A 137 -4.66 -16.92 8.81
CA GLN A 137 -6.02 -16.48 9.16
C GLN A 137 -6.40 -15.14 8.51
N SER A 138 -5.45 -14.46 7.86
CA SER A 138 -5.74 -13.23 7.14
C SER A 138 -6.67 -13.54 5.96
N PRO A 139 -7.82 -12.84 5.83
CA PRO A 139 -8.69 -13.02 4.68
C PRO A 139 -7.97 -12.76 3.35
N CYS A 140 -6.97 -11.88 3.36
CA CYS A 140 -6.14 -11.56 2.21
C CYS A 140 -5.21 -12.70 1.74
N VAL A 141 -5.10 -13.78 2.53
CA VAL A 141 -4.28 -14.96 2.22
C VAL A 141 -5.16 -16.16 1.87
N SER A 142 -6.19 -16.41 2.68
CA SER A 142 -6.96 -17.65 2.63
C SER A 142 -8.29 -17.55 1.86
N HIS A 143 -8.83 -16.36 1.60
CA HIS A 143 -10.09 -16.22 0.85
C HIS A 143 -9.87 -16.21 -0.66
N THR A 144 -10.89 -16.72 -1.37
CA THR A 144 -10.91 -16.94 -2.82
C THR A 144 -11.64 -15.84 -3.59
N ASP A 145 -11.71 -14.62 -3.05
CA ASP A 145 -12.20 -13.51 -3.87
C ASP A 145 -11.10 -13.11 -4.85
N ASN A 146 -11.04 -13.88 -5.95
CA ASN A 146 -10.06 -13.71 -7.01
C ASN A 146 -10.16 -12.31 -7.63
N GLY A 147 -11.30 -11.60 -7.47
CA GLY A 147 -11.46 -10.22 -7.90
C GLY A 147 -10.67 -9.21 -7.08
N ILE A 148 -10.15 -9.60 -5.91
CA ILE A 148 -9.34 -8.73 -5.04
C ILE A 148 -7.88 -9.18 -5.05
N THR A 149 -7.58 -10.39 -4.58
CA THR A 149 -6.19 -10.83 -4.28
C THR A 149 -5.61 -11.87 -5.26
N GLY A 150 -6.31 -12.17 -6.35
CA GLY A 150 -5.95 -13.27 -7.25
C GLY A 150 -6.12 -14.64 -6.57
N PRO A 151 -5.42 -15.69 -7.03
CA PRO A 151 -5.56 -17.04 -6.48
C PRO A 151 -5.22 -17.12 -4.97
N PRO A 152 -5.96 -17.94 -4.19
CA PRO A 152 -5.70 -18.10 -2.76
C PRO A 152 -4.37 -18.80 -2.50
N ILE A 153 -3.69 -18.42 -1.40
CA ILE A 153 -2.46 -19.09 -0.97
C ILE A 153 -2.82 -20.20 0.01
N ILE A 154 -2.64 -21.45 -0.43
CA ILE A 154 -3.04 -22.63 0.35
C ILE A 154 -2.06 -22.89 1.49
N LYS A 155 -2.60 -23.05 2.70
CA LYS A 155 -1.84 -23.46 3.89
C LYS A 155 -1.35 -24.90 3.71
N PRO A 156 -0.02 -25.16 3.76
CA PRO A 156 0.53 -26.51 3.69
C PRO A 156 0.02 -27.42 4.81
N TRP A 157 -0.13 -28.70 4.49
CA TRP A 157 -0.42 -29.72 5.49
C TRP A 157 0.79 -29.94 6.41
N GLY A 158 0.55 -30.12 7.71
CA GLY A 158 1.62 -30.38 8.69
C GLY A 158 2.52 -29.17 8.99
N ILE A 159 2.13 -27.96 8.58
CA ILE A 159 2.85 -26.73 8.93
C ILE A 159 2.84 -26.52 10.46
N PRO A 160 3.99 -26.19 11.09
CA PRO A 160 4.07 -25.98 12.55
C PRO A 160 3.26 -24.76 13.01
N ASP A 161 3.08 -24.60 14.33
CA ASP A 161 2.38 -23.44 14.90
C ASP A 161 3.13 -22.11 14.68
N SER A 162 4.47 -22.18 14.56
CA SER A 162 5.33 -21.04 14.26
C SER A 162 6.31 -21.37 13.14
N ILE A 163 6.55 -20.40 12.26
CA ILE A 163 7.44 -20.53 11.10
C ILE A 163 8.58 -19.52 11.24
N THR A 164 9.80 -19.98 11.02
CA THR A 164 10.97 -19.10 10.98
C THR A 164 11.37 -18.83 9.53
N PHE A 165 11.57 -17.56 9.21
CA PHE A 165 12.10 -17.10 7.93
C PHE A 165 13.52 -16.56 8.13
N GLY A 166 14.41 -16.88 7.19
CA GLY A 166 15.81 -16.44 7.19
C GLY A 166 16.11 -15.61 5.94
N GLY A 167 16.76 -14.47 6.09
CA GLY A 167 17.04 -13.58 4.97
C GLY A 167 18.11 -14.13 4.02
N SER A 168 17.80 -14.08 2.73
CA SER A 168 18.65 -14.59 1.64
C SER A 168 18.68 -13.60 0.47
N TYR A 169 18.73 -12.30 0.78
CA TYR A 169 18.42 -11.21 -0.15
C TYR A 169 18.94 -11.43 -1.57
N SER A 170 18.01 -11.31 -2.53
CA SER A 170 18.28 -11.26 -3.95
C SER A 170 17.20 -10.42 -4.60
N MET A 171 17.57 -9.24 -5.12
CA MET A 171 16.62 -8.31 -5.75
C MET A 171 15.75 -9.02 -6.81
N ARG A 172 16.38 -9.79 -7.70
CA ARG A 172 15.67 -10.54 -8.76
C ARG A 172 14.63 -11.50 -8.18
N MET A 173 15.00 -12.29 -7.17
CA MET A 173 14.08 -13.25 -6.57
C MET A 173 13.01 -12.55 -5.73
N CYS A 174 13.35 -11.45 -5.04
CA CYS A 174 12.40 -10.67 -4.27
C CYS A 174 11.31 -10.11 -5.18
N LEU A 175 11.71 -9.42 -6.26
CA LEU A 175 10.76 -8.88 -7.25
C LEU A 175 9.91 -9.99 -7.87
N SER A 176 10.50 -11.14 -8.23
CA SER A 176 9.73 -12.26 -8.77
C SER A 176 8.67 -12.81 -7.81
N VAL A 177 8.93 -12.87 -6.50
CA VAL A 177 7.89 -13.28 -5.54
C VAL A 177 6.84 -12.20 -5.36
N ILE A 178 7.23 -10.92 -5.37
CA ILE A 178 6.28 -9.80 -5.29
C ILE A 178 5.39 -9.78 -6.53
N ASP A 179 5.93 -9.89 -7.75
CA ASP A 179 5.18 -9.89 -9.00
C ASP A 179 4.11 -10.99 -9.02
N GLU A 180 4.43 -12.19 -8.51
CA GLU A 180 3.47 -13.29 -8.41
C GLU A 180 2.28 -12.97 -7.48
N LEU A 181 2.46 -12.10 -6.46
CA LEU A 181 1.33 -11.65 -5.63
C LEU A 181 0.36 -10.72 -6.38
N PHE A 182 0.76 -10.22 -7.54
CA PHE A 182 -0.07 -9.37 -8.41
C PHE A 182 -0.56 -10.11 -9.65
N GLU A 183 -0.13 -11.34 -9.90
CA GLU A 183 -0.62 -12.17 -11.01
C GLU A 183 -2.10 -12.52 -10.85
N GLY A 184 -2.88 -12.34 -11.91
CA GLY A 184 -4.32 -12.58 -11.91
C GLY A 184 -5.13 -11.63 -11.02
N THR A 185 -4.59 -10.45 -10.74
CA THR A 185 -5.25 -9.41 -9.91
C THR A 185 -5.69 -8.23 -10.77
N PRO A 186 -6.56 -7.32 -10.26
CA PRO A 186 -6.98 -6.13 -11.00
C PRO A 186 -5.84 -5.20 -11.44
N PHE A 187 -4.63 -5.36 -10.89
CA PHE A 187 -3.46 -4.57 -11.25
C PHE A 187 -2.88 -4.91 -12.64
N GLU A 188 -3.21 -6.07 -13.22
CA GLU A 188 -2.78 -6.40 -14.59
C GLU A 188 -3.49 -5.55 -15.63
N GLN A 189 -4.75 -5.19 -15.38
CA GLN A 189 -5.57 -4.37 -16.26
C GLN A 189 -6.38 -3.36 -15.43
N PRO A 190 -5.71 -2.35 -14.85
CA PRO A 190 -6.38 -1.43 -13.93
C PRO A 190 -7.47 -0.63 -14.67
N GLN A 191 -8.72 -0.79 -14.22
CA GLN A 191 -9.86 -0.07 -14.77
C GLN A 191 -9.92 1.34 -14.18
N ARG A 192 -9.07 2.23 -14.70
CA ARG A 192 -8.95 3.60 -14.18
C ARG A 192 -8.72 4.63 -15.30
N PRO A 193 -9.11 5.89 -15.08
CA PRO A 193 -8.77 7.00 -15.97
C PRO A 193 -7.25 7.16 -16.12
N PRO A 194 -6.78 7.79 -17.23
CA PRO A 194 -5.38 8.17 -17.38
C PRO A 194 -4.88 9.00 -16.20
N LEU A 195 -3.63 8.75 -15.78
CA LEU A 195 -2.98 9.58 -14.76
C LEU A 195 -2.59 10.94 -15.34
N SER A 196 -2.83 11.99 -14.56
CA SER A 196 -2.37 13.34 -14.86
C SER A 196 -2.07 14.09 -13.56
N GLY A 197 -1.21 15.10 -13.66
CA GLY A 197 -0.84 15.94 -12.52
C GLY A 197 0.14 15.29 -11.54
N ASP A 198 0.43 16.02 -10.47
CA ASP A 198 1.31 15.58 -9.39
C ASP A 198 0.52 14.80 -8.33
N PHE A 199 1.16 13.84 -7.67
CA PHE A 199 0.57 13.05 -6.59
C PHE A 199 1.36 13.23 -5.29
N ALA A 200 0.65 13.40 -4.18
CA ALA A 200 1.21 13.23 -2.85
C ALA A 200 1.06 11.77 -2.41
N ALA A 201 2.17 11.14 -2.03
CA ALA A 201 2.15 9.82 -1.44
C ALA A 201 2.35 9.91 0.08
N ILE A 202 1.39 9.42 0.85
CA ILE A 202 1.31 9.63 2.31
C ILE A 202 1.35 8.29 3.07
N HIS A 203 1.36 8.39 4.41
CA HIS A 203 1.34 7.26 5.34
C HIS A 203 2.51 6.29 5.08
N LYS A 204 2.26 4.99 4.86
CA LYS A 204 3.32 3.98 4.74
C LYS A 204 4.22 4.17 3.53
N ILE A 205 3.75 4.83 2.46
CA ILE A 205 4.64 5.19 1.35
C ILE A 205 5.66 6.23 1.81
N TRP A 206 5.21 7.31 2.45
CA TRP A 206 6.09 8.36 2.99
C TRP A 206 7.06 7.80 4.03
N GLU A 207 6.57 7.05 5.01
CA GLU A 207 7.42 6.45 6.06
C GLU A 207 8.53 5.59 5.46
N THR A 208 8.19 4.74 4.48
CA THR A 208 9.16 3.85 3.83
C THR A 208 10.19 4.65 3.05
N VAL A 209 9.75 5.57 2.19
CA VAL A 209 10.66 6.39 1.38
C VAL A 209 11.59 7.22 2.27
N ASN A 210 11.04 7.88 3.29
CA ASN A 210 11.82 8.72 4.19
C ASN A 210 12.81 7.91 5.03
N ALA A 211 12.49 6.66 5.41
CA ALA A 211 13.42 5.80 6.14
C ALA A 211 14.69 5.45 5.34
N PHE A 212 14.59 5.34 4.01
CA PHE A 212 15.73 5.04 3.14
C PHE A 212 16.50 6.29 2.68
N VAL A 213 15.79 7.39 2.45
CA VAL A 213 16.42 8.63 1.98
C VAL A 213 17.02 9.44 3.13
N GLY A 214 16.39 9.39 4.29
CA GLY A 214 16.74 10.20 5.46
C GLY A 214 16.47 11.70 5.28
N GLY A 215 16.61 12.44 6.38
CA GLY A 215 16.58 13.90 6.40
C GLY A 215 15.33 14.50 7.05
N THR A 216 15.30 15.84 7.07
CA THR A 216 14.21 16.66 7.63
C THR A 216 13.39 17.38 6.56
N ALA A 217 13.59 17.01 5.28
CA ALA A 217 12.92 17.65 4.17
C ALA A 217 11.43 17.27 4.16
N LEU A 218 10.56 18.26 4.08
CA LEU A 218 9.11 18.06 3.96
C LEU A 218 8.69 17.53 2.57
N ARG A 219 9.60 17.58 1.59
CA ARG A 219 9.39 17.09 0.22
C ARG A 219 10.65 16.41 -0.29
N ILE A 220 10.48 15.23 -0.88
CA ILE A 220 11.56 14.43 -1.45
C ILE A 220 11.34 14.35 -2.95
N LYS A 221 12.33 14.78 -3.75
CA LYS A 221 12.36 14.57 -5.19
C LYS A 221 13.40 13.50 -5.51
N MET A 222 12.95 12.39 -6.07
CA MET A 222 13.81 11.24 -6.31
C MET A 222 13.30 10.44 -7.51
N SER A 223 14.22 9.96 -8.36
CA SER A 223 13.84 9.03 -9.43
C SER A 223 13.61 7.64 -8.86
N LEU A 224 12.73 6.87 -9.52
CA LEU A 224 12.51 5.47 -9.17
C LEU A 224 13.83 4.67 -9.19
N SER A 225 14.66 4.86 -10.22
CA SER A 225 15.97 4.20 -10.32
C SER A 225 16.86 4.47 -9.12
N ARG A 226 16.97 5.74 -8.70
CA ARG A 226 17.82 6.12 -7.57
C ARG A 226 17.29 5.54 -6.26
N TYR A 227 15.97 5.55 -6.06
CA TYR A 227 15.36 4.94 -4.89
C TYR A 227 15.61 3.44 -4.84
N THR A 228 15.42 2.76 -5.97
CA THR A 228 15.69 1.33 -6.12
C THR A 228 17.14 0.99 -5.78
N ASP A 229 18.11 1.78 -6.23
CA ASP A 229 19.52 1.59 -5.89
C ASP A 229 19.78 1.74 -4.38
N ILE A 230 19.13 2.71 -3.72
CA ILE A 230 19.27 2.91 -2.27
C ILE A 230 18.72 1.69 -1.51
N VAL A 231 17.53 1.22 -1.89
CA VAL A 231 16.89 0.05 -1.27
C VAL A 231 17.70 -1.22 -1.51
N ASP A 232 18.17 -1.46 -2.74
CA ASP A 232 19.01 -2.62 -3.08
C ASP A 232 20.31 -2.60 -2.29
N ASN A 233 20.98 -1.45 -2.20
CA ASN A 233 22.19 -1.30 -1.40
C ASN A 233 21.95 -1.56 0.09
N PHE A 234 20.83 -1.13 0.66
CA PHE A 234 20.46 -1.45 2.04
C PHE A 234 20.22 -2.96 2.21
N CYS A 235 19.41 -3.55 1.35
CA CYS A 235 19.01 -4.96 1.49
C CYS A 235 20.18 -5.94 1.26
N ARG A 236 21.23 -5.52 0.54
CA ARG A 236 22.49 -6.27 0.41
C ARG A 236 23.33 -6.32 1.68
N GLN A 237 23.11 -5.41 2.63
CA GLN A 237 23.89 -5.38 3.86
C GLN A 237 23.62 -6.62 4.70
N ASP A 238 24.63 -7.04 5.45
CA ASP A 238 24.43 -8.04 6.48
C ASP A 238 23.59 -7.43 7.60
N TRP A 239 22.49 -8.08 7.97
CA TRP A 239 21.58 -7.58 9.01
C TRP A 239 22.28 -7.32 10.35
N ARG A 240 23.36 -8.06 10.64
CA ARG A 240 24.20 -7.87 11.83
C ARG A 240 24.95 -6.54 11.84
N ALA A 241 25.19 -5.95 10.67
CA ALA A 241 25.86 -4.67 10.50
C ALA A 241 24.86 -3.49 10.45
N VAL A 242 23.57 -3.77 10.25
CA VAL A 242 22.51 -2.76 10.29
C VAL A 242 22.32 -2.34 11.74
N ARG A 243 22.66 -1.08 12.06
CA ARG A 243 22.37 -0.51 13.37
C ARG A 243 20.88 -0.12 13.42
N PRO A 244 20.17 -0.39 14.53
CA PRO A 244 18.85 0.19 14.72
C PRO A 244 18.95 1.71 14.57
N PHE A 245 18.05 2.31 13.78
CA PHE A 245 17.81 3.74 13.85
C PHE A 245 17.22 4.00 15.24
N ILE A 246 18.05 4.44 16.19
CA ILE A 246 17.64 4.97 17.50
C ILE A 246 17.27 6.44 17.29
#